data_AF-A0A9P5Q4Q3-F1
#
_entry.id   AF-A0A9P5Q4Q3-F1
#
_cell.length_a   1.000
_cell.length_b   1.000
_cell.length_c   1.000
_cell.angle_alpha   90.00
_cell.angle_beta   90.00
_cell.angle_gamma   90.00
#
_symmetry.space_group_name_H-M   'P 1'
#
loop_
_entity.id
_entity.type
_entity.pdbx_description
1 polymer ?
#
loop_
_entity_poly.entity_id
_entity_poly.type
_entity_poly.pdbx_seq_one_letter_code
_entity_poly.pdbx_strand_id
1 'polypeptide(L)'
;MLTQANYHNKLGFVAAVSLALAAMPVLGQTFSCITTGVDPGSCSQFIPSFCNSGNLVAGNSLTPVEEQDTISRCYNAPGLGYKCDFTTWNEFGTGNLPAPDGCESVLDLISENCPMGGQGTAGGFASFQMIPNEGSCNFNG
;
A
#
# COMPACT_ATOMS: atom_id res chain seq x y z
N MET A 1 55.96 -19.44 40.54
CA MET A 1 55.66 -18.11 39.96
C MET A 1 54.26 -18.17 39.37
N LEU A 2 53.52 -17.07 39.57
CA LEU A 2 52.08 -16.96 39.53
C LEU A 2 51.49 -16.99 38.12
N THR A 3 50.33 -17.64 38.01
CA THR A 3 49.33 -17.58 36.96
C THR A 3 48.86 -16.14 36.72
N GLN A 4 48.70 -15.72 35.47
CA GLN A 4 47.77 -14.65 35.10
C GLN A 4 46.95 -15.07 33.87
N ALA A 5 45.65 -15.25 34.09
CA ALA A 5 44.62 -15.23 33.07
C ALA A 5 44.15 -13.78 32.90
N ASN A 6 44.23 -13.23 31.68
CA ASN A 6 43.69 -11.90 31.35
C ASN A 6 42.33 -12.04 30.65
N TYR A 7 41.31 -12.01 31.51
CA TYR A 7 39.98 -11.42 31.35
C TYR A 7 39.84 -10.28 30.32
N HIS A 8 38.91 -10.37 29.36
CA HIS A 8 37.61 -9.66 29.41
C HIS A 8 36.84 -9.71 28.09
N ASN A 9 35.66 -10.34 28.18
CA ASN A 9 34.53 -10.18 27.28
C ASN A 9 34.19 -8.71 27.09
N LYS A 10 34.07 -8.25 25.83
CA LYS A 10 33.19 -7.13 25.50
C LYS A 10 32.42 -7.47 24.22
N LEU A 11 31.25 -8.06 24.46
CA LEU A 11 30.12 -8.09 23.53
C LEU A 11 29.95 -6.70 22.91
N GLY A 12 30.23 -6.58 21.62
CA GLY A 12 29.89 -5.40 20.84
C GLY A 12 28.37 -5.38 20.64
N PHE A 13 27.67 -4.55 21.40
CA PHE A 13 26.28 -4.20 21.12
C PHE A 13 26.23 -3.42 19.80
N VAL A 14 25.80 -4.07 18.71
CA VAL A 14 25.36 -3.37 17.51
C VAL A 14 23.96 -2.85 17.79
N ALA A 15 23.86 -1.57 18.13
CA ALA A 15 22.57 -0.89 18.24
C ALA A 15 21.97 -0.79 16.84
N ALA A 16 20.95 -1.60 16.55
CA ALA A 16 20.10 -1.41 15.39
C ALA A 16 19.29 -0.13 15.61
N VAL A 17 19.66 0.94 14.90
CA VAL A 17 18.86 2.17 14.83
C VAL A 17 17.66 1.85 13.94
N SER A 18 16.54 1.49 14.55
CA SER A 18 15.27 1.36 13.84
C SER A 18 14.79 2.76 13.45
N LEU A 19 14.97 3.15 12.19
CA LEU A 19 14.29 4.30 11.61
C LEU A 19 12.79 3.96 11.54
N ALA A 20 12.04 4.37 12.57
CA ALA A 20 10.60 4.42 12.48
C ALA A 20 10.25 5.59 11.56
N LEU A 21 9.95 5.32 10.28
CA LEU A 21 9.22 6.27 9.45
C LEU A 21 7.81 6.35 10.04
N ALA A 22 7.56 7.35 10.88
CA ALA A 22 6.20 7.71 11.24
C ALA A 22 5.54 8.27 9.98
N ALA A 23 4.66 7.49 9.35
CA ALA A 23 3.77 7.98 8.31
C ALA A 23 2.90 9.09 8.93
N MET A 24 3.25 10.35 8.68
CA MET A 24 2.38 11.45 9.08
C MET A 24 1.15 11.41 8.17
N PRO A 25 -0.08 11.39 8.72
CA PRO A 25 -1.27 11.44 7.89
C PRO A 25 -1.26 12.75 7.11
N VAL A 26 -1.35 12.64 5.78
CA VAL A 26 -1.47 13.83 4.92
C VAL A 26 -2.82 14.50 5.25
N LEU A 27 -2.81 15.82 5.40
CA LEU A 27 -4.03 16.61 5.63
C LEU A 27 -5.10 16.25 4.58
N GLY A 28 -6.26 15.81 5.06
CA GLY A 28 -7.39 15.44 4.21
C GLY A 28 -7.44 13.97 3.78
N GLN A 29 -6.65 13.07 4.39
CA GLN A 29 -6.82 11.64 4.20
C GLN A 29 -8.04 11.11 4.97
N THR A 30 -8.82 10.27 4.31
CA THR A 30 -9.93 9.52 4.92
C THR A 30 -9.82 8.06 4.48
N PHE A 31 -10.27 7.13 5.33
CA PHE A 31 -10.41 5.73 4.93
C PHE A 31 -11.59 5.07 5.66
N SER A 32 -12.07 3.98 5.07
CA SER A 32 -13.14 3.13 5.61
C SER A 32 -12.83 1.68 5.27
N CYS A 33 -13.00 0.80 6.26
CA CYS A 33 -12.79 -0.63 6.08
C CYS A 33 -14.05 -1.31 5.50
N ILE A 34 -13.83 -2.33 4.68
CA ILE A 34 -14.86 -3.30 4.35
C ILE A 34 -15.11 -4.16 5.59
N THR A 35 -16.38 -4.30 6.01
CA THR A 35 -16.76 -5.02 7.25
C THR A 35 -17.31 -6.41 7.00
N THR A 36 -17.38 -6.85 5.74
CA THR A 36 -17.93 -8.13 5.34
C THR A 36 -16.99 -8.83 4.37
N GLY A 37 -16.77 -10.12 4.55
CA GLY A 37 -15.88 -10.90 3.69
C GLY A 37 -15.03 -11.86 4.51
N VAL A 38 -14.05 -12.46 3.84
CA VAL A 38 -12.97 -13.22 4.46
C VAL A 38 -11.71 -12.37 4.32
N ASP A 39 -10.81 -12.43 5.30
CA ASP A 39 -9.44 -11.93 5.17
C ASP A 39 -8.58 -13.08 4.61
N PRO A 40 -8.34 -13.14 3.28
CA PRO A 40 -7.50 -14.17 2.68
C PRO A 40 -6.00 -13.90 2.86
N GLY A 41 -5.60 -12.70 3.33
CA GLY A 41 -4.21 -12.33 3.52
C GLY A 41 -3.88 -10.88 3.16
N SER A 42 -2.62 -10.50 3.42
CA SER A 42 -2.13 -9.14 3.20
C SER A 42 -1.83 -8.84 1.73
N CYS A 43 -2.19 -7.62 1.32
CA CYS A 43 -1.90 -7.04 0.01
C CYS A 43 -0.82 -5.94 0.04
N SER A 44 -0.23 -5.65 1.21
CA SER A 44 0.70 -4.51 1.37
C SER A 44 1.89 -4.55 0.44
N GLN A 45 2.42 -5.74 0.15
CA GLN A 45 3.56 -5.94 -0.75
C GLN A 45 3.34 -5.44 -2.18
N PHE A 46 2.08 -5.26 -2.60
CA PHE A 46 1.72 -4.80 -3.95
C PHE A 46 1.45 -3.29 -4.02
N ILE A 47 1.32 -2.61 -2.86
CA ILE A 47 1.03 -1.18 -2.78
C ILE A 47 2.03 -0.34 -3.60
N PRO A 48 3.37 -0.50 -3.44
CA PRO A 48 4.31 0.30 -4.23
C PRO A 48 4.20 0.02 -5.73
N SER A 49 3.93 -1.23 -6.11
CA SER A 49 3.77 -1.61 -7.52
C SER A 49 2.52 -1.00 -8.15
N PHE A 50 1.43 -0.88 -7.37
CA PHE A 50 0.21 -0.22 -7.83
C PHE A 50 0.43 1.29 -7.93
N CYS A 51 0.86 1.94 -6.84
CA CYS A 51 1.02 3.39 -6.72
C CYS A 51 2.06 3.97 -7.69
N ASN A 52 3.12 3.23 -8.01
CA ASN A 52 4.13 3.63 -8.98
C ASN A 52 3.84 3.13 -10.40
N SER A 53 2.69 2.52 -10.65
CA SER A 53 2.33 2.14 -12.01
C SER A 53 2.16 3.40 -12.87
N GLY A 54 2.74 3.41 -14.07
CA GLY A 54 2.82 4.61 -14.93
C GLY A 54 1.48 5.23 -15.32
N ASN A 55 0.36 4.55 -15.05
CA ASN A 55 -0.99 5.08 -15.24
C ASN A 55 -1.47 5.91 -14.03
N LEU A 56 -0.94 5.68 -12.81
CA LEU A 56 -1.24 6.45 -11.60
C LEU A 56 -0.36 7.68 -11.45
N VAL A 57 0.85 7.61 -11.98
CA VAL A 57 1.78 8.73 -12.04
C VAL A 57 1.33 9.66 -13.17
N ALA A 58 0.26 10.43 -12.94
CA ALA A 58 -0.19 11.47 -13.86
C ALA A 58 0.78 12.67 -13.86
N GLY A 59 1.88 12.45 -14.57
CA GLY A 59 2.58 13.46 -15.36
C GLY A 59 2.88 12.96 -16.79
N ASN A 60 2.52 11.72 -17.14
CA ASN A 60 2.91 11.08 -18.41
C ASN A 60 1.76 10.43 -19.20
N SER A 61 0.51 10.57 -18.73
CA SER A 61 -0.65 10.30 -19.59
C SER A 61 -0.83 11.50 -20.53
N LEU A 62 -0.54 11.29 -21.82
CA LEU A 62 -0.76 12.29 -22.88
C LEU A 62 -2.26 12.60 -23.13
N THR A 63 -3.15 11.99 -22.36
CA THR A 63 -4.58 12.27 -22.31
C THR A 63 -4.96 12.62 -20.87
N PRO A 64 -5.64 13.76 -20.63
CA PRO A 64 -6.28 14.04 -19.35
C PRO A 64 -7.10 12.81 -18.96
N VAL A 65 -6.87 12.30 -17.76
CA VAL A 65 -7.74 11.29 -17.13
C VAL A 65 -9.12 11.94 -17.05
N GLU A 66 -10.08 11.45 -17.83
CA GLU A 66 -11.43 12.02 -17.91
C GLU A 66 -12.14 11.86 -16.56
N GLU A 67 -13.21 12.65 -16.32
CA GLU A 67 -14.09 12.43 -15.17
C GLU A 67 -14.48 10.95 -15.07
N GLN A 68 -14.28 10.34 -13.88
CA GLN A 68 -14.65 8.95 -13.57
C GLN A 68 -13.75 7.86 -14.16
N ASP A 69 -12.60 8.21 -14.74
CA ASP A 69 -11.63 7.20 -15.15
C ASP A 69 -11.18 6.35 -13.96
N THR A 70 -11.24 5.05 -14.15
CA THR A 70 -10.93 4.03 -13.15
C THR A 70 -9.73 3.23 -13.60
N ILE A 71 -8.71 3.14 -12.75
CA ILE A 71 -7.53 2.30 -12.98
C ILE A 71 -7.56 1.17 -11.96
N SER A 72 -7.73 -0.05 -12.46
CA SER A 72 -7.68 -1.26 -11.65
C SER A 72 -6.50 -2.15 -12.01
N ARG A 73 -5.90 -2.77 -11.00
CA ARG A 73 -4.86 -3.78 -11.14
C ARG A 73 -5.17 -4.95 -10.21
N CYS A 74 -4.93 -6.15 -10.71
CA CYS A 74 -5.02 -7.37 -9.92
C CYS A 74 -3.63 -7.98 -9.77
N TYR A 75 -3.26 -8.31 -8.53
CA TYR A 75 -2.01 -9.01 -8.21
C TYR A 75 -2.31 -10.38 -7.58
N ASN A 76 -1.70 -11.43 -8.12
CA ASN A 76 -1.78 -12.76 -7.51
C ASN A 76 -0.82 -12.84 -6.32
N ALA A 77 -1.30 -13.30 -5.16
CA ALA A 77 -0.43 -13.65 -4.04
C ALA A 77 0.21 -15.02 -4.31
N PRO A 78 1.52 -15.10 -4.60
CA PRO A 78 2.12 -16.32 -5.11
C PRO A 78 2.01 -17.47 -4.11
N GLY A 79 1.38 -18.56 -4.53
CA GLY A 79 1.26 -19.79 -3.73
C GLY A 79 0.27 -19.73 -2.56
N LEU A 80 -0.50 -18.65 -2.42
CA LEU A 80 -1.41 -18.45 -1.28
C LEU A 80 -2.90 -18.55 -1.64
N GLY A 81 -3.24 -18.73 -2.91
CA GLY A 81 -4.63 -18.97 -3.35
C GLY A 81 -5.55 -17.74 -3.26
N TYR A 82 -4.98 -16.55 -3.12
CA TYR A 82 -5.70 -15.28 -3.10
C TYR A 82 -5.09 -14.25 -4.06
N LYS A 83 -5.88 -13.21 -4.32
CA LYS A 83 -5.52 -12.08 -5.16
C LYS A 83 -5.79 -10.76 -4.44
N CYS A 84 -5.17 -9.70 -4.94
CA CYS A 84 -5.35 -8.35 -4.45
C CYS A 84 -5.84 -7.47 -5.59
N ASP A 85 -7.08 -7.01 -5.48
CA ASP A 85 -7.68 -6.08 -6.42
C ASP A 85 -7.46 -4.66 -5.88
N PHE A 86 -6.70 -3.86 -6.64
CA PHE A 86 -6.47 -2.46 -6.37
C PHE A 86 -7.21 -1.63 -7.39
N THR A 87 -7.86 -0.56 -6.94
CA THR A 87 -8.59 0.35 -7.81
C THR A 87 -8.33 1.78 -7.36
N THR A 88 -8.23 2.69 -8.31
CA THR A 88 -8.34 4.12 -8.06
C THR A 88 -9.29 4.75 -9.07
N TRP A 89 -9.91 5.84 -8.69
CA TRP A 89 -10.72 6.65 -9.59
C TRP A 89 -10.52 8.13 -9.31
N ASN A 90 -10.57 8.93 -10.37
CA ASN A 90 -10.59 10.38 -10.28
C ASN A 90 -12.02 10.84 -9.98
N GLU A 91 -12.23 11.49 -8.84
CA GLU A 91 -13.57 11.89 -8.38
C GLU A 91 -14.09 13.16 -9.06
N PHE A 92 -13.19 14.01 -9.57
CA PHE A 92 -13.56 15.35 -10.04
C PHE A 92 -13.20 15.63 -11.51
N GLY A 93 -12.53 14.68 -12.19
CA GLY A 93 -12.01 14.75 -13.58
C GLY A 93 -11.38 16.07 -14.03
N THR A 94 -10.96 16.85 -13.04
CA THR A 94 -10.32 18.14 -13.18
C THR A 94 -9.12 18.12 -12.24
N GLY A 95 -8.19 17.18 -12.49
CA GLY A 95 -7.06 17.06 -11.59
C GLY A 95 -6.13 15.92 -11.95
N ASN A 96 -4.84 16.20 -11.83
CA ASN A 96 -3.78 15.21 -11.85
C ASN A 96 -4.13 14.10 -10.85
N LEU A 97 -3.91 12.84 -11.24
CA LEU A 97 -3.93 11.76 -10.27
C LEU A 97 -2.98 12.09 -9.09
N PRO A 98 -3.34 11.66 -7.88
CA PRO A 98 -2.54 11.89 -6.68
C PRO A 98 -1.10 11.41 -6.88
N ALA A 99 -0.15 12.14 -6.29
CA ALA A 99 1.23 11.71 -6.25
C ALA A 99 1.34 10.29 -5.66
N PRO A 100 2.32 9.47 -6.09
CA PRO A 100 2.53 8.13 -5.57
C PRO A 100 2.50 8.07 -4.04
N ASP A 101 3.12 9.04 -3.36
CA ASP A 101 3.13 9.15 -1.89
C ASP A 101 1.73 9.19 -1.27
N GLY A 102 0.77 9.87 -1.91
CA GLY A 102 -0.61 9.93 -1.45
C GLY A 102 -1.35 8.60 -1.60
N CYS A 103 -1.07 7.90 -2.69
CA CYS A 103 -1.58 6.54 -2.93
C CYS A 103 -1.04 5.55 -1.89
N GLU A 104 0.28 5.53 -1.70
CA GLU A 104 0.93 4.61 -0.76
C GLU A 104 0.43 4.84 0.65
N SER A 105 0.41 6.11 1.10
CA SER A 105 -0.03 6.45 2.45
C SER A 105 -1.47 6.03 2.75
N VAL A 106 -2.42 6.19 1.81
CA VAL A 106 -3.81 5.77 2.01
C VAL A 106 -3.93 4.25 2.03
N LEU A 107 -3.25 3.56 1.11
CA LEU A 107 -3.32 2.11 1.01
C LEU A 107 -2.60 1.41 2.17
N ASP A 108 -1.53 2.00 2.70
CA ASP A 108 -0.85 1.52 3.91
C ASP A 108 -1.78 1.61 5.12
N LEU A 109 -2.46 2.75 5.30
CA LEU A 109 -3.47 2.90 6.36
C LEU A 109 -4.58 1.85 6.25
N ILE A 110 -5.06 1.57 5.03
CA ILE A 110 -6.04 0.51 4.80
C ILE A 110 -5.43 -0.85 5.14
N SER A 111 -4.21 -1.15 4.70
CA SER A 111 -3.58 -2.45 4.98
C SER A 111 -3.30 -2.70 6.45
N GLU A 112 -3.03 -1.66 7.23
CA GLU A 112 -2.76 -1.77 8.67
C GLU A 112 -4.03 -1.92 9.49
N ASN A 113 -5.13 -1.27 9.07
CA ASN A 113 -6.34 -1.14 9.88
C ASN A 113 -7.52 -1.97 9.37
N CYS A 114 -7.49 -2.42 8.11
CA CYS A 114 -8.59 -3.08 7.44
C CYS A 114 -8.17 -4.47 6.91
N PRO A 115 -8.27 -5.54 7.72
CA PRO A 115 -7.86 -6.89 7.31
C PRO A 115 -8.60 -7.41 6.07
N MET A 116 -9.86 -7.01 5.88
CA MET A 116 -10.66 -7.36 4.69
C MET A 116 -10.52 -6.33 3.55
N GLY A 117 -9.54 -5.44 3.63
CA GLY A 117 -9.41 -4.32 2.71
C GLY A 117 -10.35 -3.17 3.01
N GLY A 118 -10.30 -2.16 2.17
CA GLY A 118 -10.98 -0.89 2.40
C GLY A 118 -10.79 0.08 1.25
N GLN A 119 -11.28 1.29 1.47
CA GLN A 119 -11.16 2.39 0.54
C GLN A 119 -10.85 3.69 1.28
N GLY A 120 -10.26 4.65 0.59
CA GLY A 120 -9.88 5.93 1.18
C GLY A 120 -9.51 6.96 0.14
N THR A 121 -9.28 8.20 0.58
CA THR A 121 -8.96 9.33 -0.30
C THR A 121 -7.68 10.01 0.15
N ALA A 122 -6.92 10.54 -0.81
CA ALA A 122 -5.80 11.45 -0.53
C ALA A 122 -6.18 12.86 -0.97
N GLY A 123 -6.42 13.74 0.00
CA GLY A 123 -6.70 15.16 -0.26
C GLY A 123 -8.01 15.42 -1.01
N GLY A 124 -8.90 14.42 -1.11
CA GLY A 124 -10.22 14.55 -1.73
C GLY A 124 -10.22 14.75 -3.24
N PHE A 125 -9.19 14.33 -3.98
CA PHE A 125 -9.15 14.40 -5.46
C PHE A 125 -9.25 13.04 -6.13
N ALA A 126 -8.78 12.00 -5.45
CA ALA A 126 -8.85 10.65 -5.92
C ALA A 126 -9.07 9.71 -4.75
N SER A 127 -9.82 8.66 -5.07
CA SER A 127 -10.11 7.57 -4.18
C SER A 127 -9.27 6.36 -4.55
N PHE A 128 -8.95 5.56 -3.54
CA PHE A 128 -8.22 4.32 -3.65
C PHE A 128 -8.99 3.23 -2.93
N GLN A 129 -8.85 2.02 -3.44
CA GLN A 129 -9.43 0.84 -2.86
C GLN A 129 -8.43 -0.31 -2.99
N MET A 130 -8.36 -1.11 -1.94
CA MET A 130 -7.60 -2.36 -1.92
C MET A 130 -8.49 -3.43 -1.30
N ILE A 131 -8.72 -4.50 -2.05
CA ILE A 131 -9.55 -5.64 -1.62
C ILE A 131 -8.74 -6.92 -1.79
N PRO A 132 -8.34 -7.57 -0.70
CA PRO A 132 -7.92 -8.97 -0.72
C PRO A 132 -9.13 -9.87 -1.03
N ASN A 133 -9.03 -10.72 -2.04
CA ASN A 133 -10.10 -11.63 -2.47
C ASN A 133 -9.55 -13.05 -2.66
N GLU A 134 -10.38 -14.07 -2.40
CA GLU A 134 -10.04 -15.46 -2.76
C GLU A 134 -9.89 -15.64 -4.28
N GLY A 135 -9.02 -16.55 -4.69
CA GLY A 135 -8.83 -16.93 -6.09
C GLY A 135 -7.60 -16.30 -6.75
N SER A 136 -7.69 -16.05 -8.07
CA SER A 136 -6.57 -15.54 -8.86
C SER A 136 -7.04 -14.55 -9.93
N CYS A 137 -6.15 -13.66 -10.36
CA CYS A 137 -6.38 -12.69 -11.44
C CYS A 137 -6.64 -13.32 -12.80
N ASN A 138 -6.42 -14.63 -12.94
CA ASN A 138 -6.62 -15.36 -14.19
C ASN A 138 -8.04 -15.93 -14.31
N PHE A 139 -8.92 -15.74 -13.31
CA PHE A 139 -10.33 -16.05 -13.43
C PHE A 139 -11.07 -14.89 -14.11
N ASN A 140 -11.18 -14.95 -15.43
CA ASN A 140 -12.26 -14.27 -16.14
C ASN A 140 -13.50 -15.16 -16.03
N GLY A 141 -14.45 -14.76 -15.17
CA GLY A 141 -15.82 -15.29 -15.23
C GLY A 141 -16.55 -14.71 -16.42
#